data_AF-A0A3M9Z484-F1
#
_entry.id   AF-A0A3M9Z484-F1
#
_cell.length_a   1.000
_cell.length_b   1.000
_cell.length_c   1.000
_cell.angle_alpha   90.00
_cell.angle_beta   90.00
_cell.angle_gamma   90.00
#
_symmetry.space_group_name_H-M   'P 1'
#
loop_
_entity.id
_entity.type
_entity.pdbx_description
1 polymer ?
#
loop_
_entity_poly.entity_id
_entity_poly.type
_entity_poly.pdbx_seq_one_letter_code
_entity_poly.pdbx_strand_id
1 'polypeptide(L)'
;MKPQYRLRNWSEYNAGLQQRGSLTFWVEESVLEAWIVEDLSGKPGASKLYSDLAIMTMATLKAVYRLPGRQCQGFVESIFELMAIDLPVPDHSTLSRRLGQLSIKLPVMPKEGARHVVVDSTGVKVYGEGEWKTRQHGVSKRRTWRKLPLGVDEATGEILAATVTTND
;
A
#
# COMPACT_ATOMS: atom_id res chain seq x y z
N MET A 1 23.95 -17.04 20.84
CA MET A 1 23.19 -17.75 21.89
C MET A 1 21.79 -17.15 21.93
N LYS A 2 20.73 -17.90 21.54
CA LYS A 2 19.35 -17.35 21.57
C LYS A 2 18.95 -17.16 23.04
N PRO A 3 18.50 -15.97 23.47
CA PRO A 3 18.05 -15.78 24.84
C PRO A 3 16.88 -16.72 25.12
N GLN A 4 17.00 -17.54 26.17
CA GLN A 4 15.96 -18.48 26.57
C GLN A 4 14.90 -17.71 27.37
N TYR A 5 13.91 -17.17 26.66
CA TYR A 5 12.85 -16.37 27.25
C TYR A 5 11.85 -17.28 27.96
N ARG A 6 11.88 -17.31 29.29
CA ARG A 6 10.95 -18.10 30.12
C ARG A 6 9.79 -17.19 30.56
N LEU A 7 8.69 -17.23 29.82
CA LEU A 7 7.46 -16.51 30.15
C LEU A 7 6.91 -17.00 31.49
N ARG A 8 6.93 -16.14 32.51
CA ARG A 8 6.41 -16.44 33.85
C ARG A 8 4.95 -16.01 34.04
N ASN A 9 4.49 -15.02 33.27
CA ASN A 9 3.12 -14.50 33.33
C ASN A 9 2.39 -14.74 32.01
N TRP A 10 1.76 -15.91 31.89
CA TRP A 10 1.00 -16.30 30.70
C TRP A 10 -0.22 -15.43 30.43
N SER A 11 -0.82 -14.86 31.49
CA SER A 11 -2.01 -14.01 31.35
C SER A 11 -1.67 -12.70 30.64
N GLU A 12 -0.65 -11.98 31.11
CA GLU A 12 -0.17 -10.76 30.46
C GLU A 12 0.35 -11.01 29.04
N TYR A 13 1.05 -12.13 28.83
CA TYR A 13 1.51 -12.51 27.50
C TYR A 13 0.34 -12.72 26.53
N ASN A 14 -0.70 -13.44 26.95
CA ASN A 14 -1.90 -13.67 26.13
C ASN A 14 -2.68 -12.37 25.89
N ALA A 15 -2.82 -11.50 26.91
CA ALA A 15 -3.41 -10.18 26.73
C ALA A 15 -2.63 -9.37 25.68
N GLY A 16 -1.30 -9.40 25.74
CA GLY A 16 -0.43 -8.77 24.74
C GLY A 16 -0.61 -9.36 23.34
N LEU A 17 -0.84 -10.66 23.19
CA LEU A 17 -1.14 -11.28 21.88
C LEU A 17 -2.51 -10.87 21.35
N GLN A 18 -3.54 -10.80 22.21
CA GLN A 18 -4.88 -10.33 21.82
C GLN A 18 -4.83 -8.86 21.40
N GLN A 19 -4.10 -8.04 22.14
CA GLN A 19 -3.97 -6.61 21.85
C GLN A 19 -3.27 -6.34 20.51
N ARG A 20 -2.39 -7.23 20.03
CA ARG A 20 -1.82 -7.14 18.67
C ARG A 20 -2.86 -7.27 17.55
N GLY A 21 -3.99 -7.93 17.83
CA GLY A 21 -5.12 -8.04 16.90
C GLY A 21 -6.18 -6.94 17.08
N SER A 22 -6.07 -6.13 18.14
CA SER A 22 -6.99 -5.01 18.36
C SER A 22 -6.68 -3.91 17.36
N LEU A 23 -7.70 -3.46 16.63
CA LEU A 23 -7.58 -2.41 15.62
C LEU A 23 -8.13 -1.11 16.19
N THR A 24 -7.31 -0.07 16.21
CA THR A 24 -7.73 1.30 16.51
C THR A 24 -7.47 2.14 15.28
N PHE A 25 -8.50 2.80 14.76
CA PHE A 25 -8.39 3.72 13.64
C PHE A 25 -8.45 5.15 14.15
N TRP A 26 -7.52 5.96 13.68
CA TRP A 26 -7.55 7.40 13.82
C TRP A 26 -7.32 7.99 12.44
N VAL A 27 -8.20 8.89 12.03
CA VAL A 27 -8.11 9.59 10.75
C VAL A 27 -7.93 11.07 11.06
N GLU A 28 -6.86 11.65 10.54
CA GLU A 28 -6.58 13.07 10.70
C GLU A 28 -7.60 13.90 9.90
N GLU A 29 -8.12 14.98 10.49
CA GLU A 29 -9.14 15.82 9.85
C GLU A 29 -8.66 16.40 8.50
N SER A 30 -7.38 16.79 8.42
CA SER A 30 -6.77 17.29 7.18
C SER A 30 -6.84 16.29 6.02
N VAL A 31 -6.86 14.98 6.33
CA VAL A 31 -7.00 13.91 5.33
C VAL A 31 -8.43 13.83 4.82
N LEU A 32 -9.42 14.06 5.69
CA LEU A 32 -10.83 14.09 5.34
C LEU A 32 -11.15 15.32 4.47
N GLU A 33 -10.65 16.49 4.87
CA GLU A 33 -10.78 17.73 4.10
C GLU A 33 -10.18 17.60 2.69
N ALA A 34 -9.02 16.93 2.59
CA ALA A 34 -8.34 16.71 1.31
C ALA A 34 -8.81 15.43 0.57
N TRP A 35 -9.88 14.77 1.01
CA TRP A 35 -10.30 13.48 0.46
C TRP A 35 -10.85 13.60 -0.97
N ILE A 36 -11.70 14.60 -1.18
CA ILE A 36 -12.32 14.95 -2.45
C ILE A 36 -11.55 16.12 -3.07
N VAL A 37 -11.36 16.09 -4.39
CA VAL A 37 -10.85 17.22 -5.16
C VAL A 37 -12.05 18.02 -5.65
N GLU A 38 -12.19 19.24 -5.14
CA GLU A 38 -13.27 20.15 -5.54
C GLU A 38 -12.95 20.88 -6.86
N ASP A 39 -11.67 21.09 -7.16
CA ASP A 39 -11.22 21.80 -8.35
C ASP A 39 -11.37 20.93 -9.62
N LEU A 40 -12.16 21.43 -10.57
CA LEU A 40 -12.26 20.83 -11.89
C LEU A 40 -10.97 21.07 -12.69
N SER A 41 -10.47 20.03 -13.36
CA SER A 41 -9.22 20.10 -14.12
C SER A 41 -9.24 21.08 -15.30
N GLY A 42 -10.44 21.51 -15.74
CA GLY A 42 -10.64 22.38 -16.91
C GLY A 42 -10.27 21.73 -18.25
N LYS A 43 -9.87 20.45 -18.26
CA LYS A 43 -9.42 19.73 -19.45
C LYS A 43 -10.51 18.78 -19.96
N PRO A 44 -10.54 18.44 -21.26
CA PRO A 44 -11.43 17.42 -21.79
C PRO A 44 -11.21 16.07 -21.10
N GLY A 45 -12.27 15.49 -20.55
CA GLY A 45 -12.26 14.22 -19.80
C GLY A 45 -12.88 14.35 -18.41
N ALA A 46 -13.05 13.21 -17.73
CA ALA A 46 -13.57 13.22 -16.36
C ALA A 46 -12.52 13.75 -15.39
N SER A 47 -12.87 14.78 -14.62
CA SER A 47 -12.04 15.27 -13.52
C SER A 47 -11.87 14.19 -12.44
N LYS A 48 -10.73 14.21 -11.76
CA LYS A 48 -10.43 13.29 -10.66
C LYS A 48 -11.28 13.69 -9.45
N LEU A 49 -12.24 12.87 -9.04
CA LEU A 49 -13.03 13.12 -7.81
C LEU A 49 -12.19 12.95 -6.54
N TYR A 50 -11.33 11.93 -6.49
CA TYR A 50 -10.54 11.60 -5.30
C TYR A 50 -9.11 12.12 -5.41
N SER A 51 -8.57 12.62 -4.29
CA SER A 51 -7.19 13.08 -4.21
C SER A 51 -6.19 11.92 -4.28
N ASP A 52 -4.92 12.22 -4.58
CA ASP A 52 -3.86 11.21 -4.53
C ASP A 52 -3.64 10.69 -3.10
N LEU A 53 -3.91 11.52 -2.09
CA LEU A 53 -3.90 11.14 -0.68
C LEU A 53 -4.94 10.07 -0.38
N ALA A 54 -6.19 10.26 -0.80
CA ALA A 54 -7.26 9.26 -0.61
C ALA A 54 -6.90 7.91 -1.25
N ILE A 55 -6.37 7.94 -2.48
CA ILE A 55 -5.91 6.73 -3.18
C ILE A 55 -4.74 6.06 -2.45
N MET A 56 -3.76 6.84 -1.95
CA MET A 56 -2.61 6.33 -1.21
C MET A 56 -3.02 5.70 0.13
N THR A 57 -3.94 6.32 0.86
CA THR A 57 -4.49 5.80 2.12
C THR A 57 -5.16 4.46 1.89
N MET A 58 -6.06 4.39 0.90
CA MET A 58 -6.76 3.15 0.57
C MET A 58 -5.80 2.05 0.07
N ALA A 59 -4.79 2.39 -0.73
CA ALA A 59 -3.77 1.46 -1.19
C ALA A 59 -2.93 0.91 -0.03
N THR A 60 -2.61 1.75 0.95
CA THR A 60 -1.86 1.38 2.16
C THR A 60 -2.66 0.38 2.99
N LEU A 61 -3.94 0.67 3.27
CA LEU A 61 -4.82 -0.25 3.99
C LEU A 61 -4.93 -1.60 3.27
N LYS A 62 -5.11 -1.55 1.95
CA LYS A 62 -5.13 -2.75 1.10
C LYS A 62 -3.86 -3.59 1.26
N ALA A 63 -2.69 -2.96 1.28
CA ALA A 63 -1.41 -3.65 1.37
C ALA A 63 -1.13 -4.21 2.77
N VAL A 64 -1.35 -3.40 3.81
CA VAL A 64 -1.11 -3.77 5.22
C VAL A 64 -2.00 -4.93 5.64
N TYR A 65 -3.30 -4.85 5.33
CA TYR A 65 -4.28 -5.88 5.68
C TYR A 65 -4.42 -6.97 4.61
N ARG A 66 -3.64 -6.91 3.52
CA ARG A 66 -3.64 -7.87 2.41
C ARG A 66 -5.03 -8.12 1.81
N LEU A 67 -5.82 -7.06 1.67
CA LEU A 67 -7.20 -7.13 1.19
C LEU A 67 -7.27 -7.20 -0.35
N PRO A 68 -8.13 -8.05 -0.94
CA PRO A 68 -8.61 -7.90 -2.31
C PRO A 68 -9.27 -6.52 -2.53
N GLY A 69 -9.25 -6.01 -3.76
CA GLY A 69 -9.72 -4.64 -4.05
C GLY A 69 -11.16 -4.36 -3.58
N ARG A 70 -12.10 -5.29 -3.81
CA ARG A 70 -13.50 -5.15 -3.35
C ARG A 70 -13.64 -5.25 -1.84
N GLN A 71 -12.84 -6.09 -1.19
CA GLN A 71 -12.84 -6.17 0.27
C GLN A 71 -12.24 -4.91 0.90
N CYS A 72 -11.21 -4.31 0.27
CA CYS A 72 -10.66 -3.03 0.70
C CYS A 72 -11.69 -1.91 0.61
N GLN A 73 -12.49 -1.88 -0.46
CA GLN A 73 -13.60 -0.93 -0.58
C GLN A 73 -14.58 -1.06 0.59
N GLY A 74 -15.16 -2.25 0.80
CA GLY A 74 -16.09 -2.48 1.92
C GLY A 74 -15.46 -2.22 3.29
N PHE A 75 -14.18 -2.55 3.46
CA PHE A 75 -13.47 -2.31 4.71
C PHE A 75 -13.34 -0.82 5.04
N VAL A 76 -12.99 0.03 4.06
CA VAL A 76 -12.92 1.48 4.28
C VAL A 76 -14.31 2.07 4.47
N GLU A 77 -15.31 1.61 3.72
CA GLU A 77 -16.72 1.99 3.90
C GLU A 77 -17.18 1.72 5.35
N SER A 78 -16.89 0.54 5.90
CA SER A 78 -17.21 0.21 7.29
C SER A 78 -16.47 1.09 8.32
N ILE A 79 -15.21 1.47 8.06
CA ILE A 79 -14.48 2.39 8.94
C ILE A 79 -15.16 3.75 8.95
N PHE A 80 -15.53 4.27 7.77
CA PHE A 80 -16.18 5.58 7.65
C PHE A 80 -17.55 5.58 8.33
N GLU A 81 -18.33 4.51 8.18
CA GLU A 81 -19.61 4.34 8.88
C GLU A 81 -19.43 4.31 10.40
N LEU A 82 -18.49 3.52 10.93
CA LEU A 82 -18.21 3.43 12.36
C LEU A 82 -17.70 4.75 12.96
N MET A 83 -17.03 5.57 12.16
CA MET A 83 -16.54 6.89 12.56
C MET A 83 -17.52 8.03 12.25
N ALA A 84 -18.70 7.73 11.69
CA ALA A 84 -19.68 8.71 11.23
C ALA A 84 -19.12 9.76 10.25
N ILE A 85 -18.24 9.32 9.34
CA ILE A 85 -17.64 10.16 8.29
C ILE A 85 -18.54 10.11 7.04
N ASP A 86 -19.12 11.25 6.66
CA ASP A 86 -19.97 11.39 5.48
C ASP A 86 -19.15 11.72 4.21
N LEU A 87 -18.26 10.80 3.83
CA LEU A 87 -17.44 10.91 2.62
C LEU A 87 -17.54 9.64 1.76
N PRO A 88 -17.54 9.77 0.42
CA PRO A 88 -17.55 8.62 -0.46
C PRO A 88 -16.19 7.91 -0.48
N VAL A 89 -16.20 6.59 -0.68
CA VAL A 89 -14.98 5.77 -0.78
C VAL A 89 -14.67 5.44 -2.25
N PRO A 90 -13.40 5.57 -2.70
CA PRO A 90 -13.02 5.16 -4.05
C PRO A 90 -13.35 3.68 -4.30
N ASP A 91 -14.03 3.38 -5.40
CA ASP A 91 -14.28 1.98 -5.77
C ASP A 91 -12.98 1.26 -6.17
N HIS A 92 -12.99 -0.08 -6.09
CA HIS A 92 -11.82 -0.92 -6.40
C HIS A 92 -11.24 -0.70 -7.82
N SER A 93 -12.07 -0.33 -8.81
CA SER A 93 -11.61 -0.03 -10.16
C SER A 93 -10.89 1.33 -10.22
N THR A 94 -11.40 2.33 -9.49
CA THR A 94 -10.80 3.65 -9.34
C THR A 94 -9.45 3.54 -8.66
N LEU A 95 -9.36 2.79 -7.55
CA LEU A 95 -8.09 2.47 -6.90
C LEU A 95 -7.09 1.83 -7.87
N SER A 96 -7.50 0.78 -8.59
CA SER A 96 -6.62 0.06 -9.53
C SER A 96 -6.09 0.97 -10.65
N ARG A 97 -6.96 1.78 -11.26
CA ARG A 97 -6.59 2.73 -12.33
C ARG A 97 -5.62 3.81 -11.83
N ARG A 98 -5.88 4.36 -10.63
CA ARG A 98 -5.10 5.47 -10.08
C ARG A 98 -3.75 5.01 -9.52
N LEU A 99 -3.65 3.78 -9.00
CA LEU A 99 -2.40 3.22 -8.49
C LEU A 99 -1.25 3.26 -9.50
N GLY A 100 -1.53 3.03 -10.79
CA GLY A 100 -0.51 3.07 -11.84
C GLY A 100 0.02 4.47 -12.14
N GLN A 101 -0.69 5.52 -11.74
CA GLN A 101 -0.34 6.93 -11.97
C GLN A 101 0.11 7.64 -10.69
N LEU A 102 0.03 6.97 -9.54
CA LEU A 102 0.33 7.57 -8.24
C LEU A 102 1.83 7.76 -8.09
N SER A 103 2.27 9.00 -7.88
CA SER A 103 3.66 9.29 -7.51
C SER A 103 3.81 9.14 -5.99
N ILE A 104 4.58 8.14 -5.56
CA ILE A 104 4.86 7.89 -4.15
C ILE A 104 6.20 8.54 -3.82
N LYS A 105 6.17 9.55 -2.93
CA LYS A 105 7.37 10.10 -2.33
C LYS A 105 7.73 9.27 -1.10
N LEU A 106 8.93 8.71 -1.07
CA LEU A 106 9.43 8.02 0.11
C LEU A 106 9.70 9.04 1.21
N PRO A 107 9.21 8.84 2.45
CA PRO A 107 9.42 9.76 3.56
C PRO A 107 10.83 9.59 4.14
N VAL A 108 11.86 9.87 3.33
CA VAL A 108 13.26 9.73 3.74
C VAL A 108 13.61 10.86 4.71
N MET A 109 13.93 10.50 5.94
CA MET A 109 14.32 11.44 6.99
C MET A 109 15.71 12.00 6.69
N PRO A 110 15.93 13.33 6.76
CA PRO A 110 17.27 13.90 6.66
C PRO A 110 18.20 13.33 7.74
N LYS A 111 19.48 13.14 7.38
CA LYS A 111 20.50 12.62 8.29
C LYS A 111 21.78 13.40 8.08
N GLU A 112 22.44 13.76 9.18
CA GLU A 112 23.76 14.37 9.13
C GLU A 112 24.83 13.30 8.93
N GLY A 113 25.80 13.58 8.07
CA GLY A 113 26.92 12.68 7.78
C GLY A 113 26.61 11.57 6.77
N ALA A 114 27.54 10.63 6.66
CA ALA A 114 27.45 9.54 5.69
C ALA A 114 26.37 8.51 6.06
N ARG A 115 25.74 7.92 5.04
CA ARG A 115 24.87 6.74 5.18
C ARG A 115 25.56 5.50 4.65
N HIS A 116 25.43 4.42 5.38
CA HIS A 116 25.72 3.09 4.88
C HIS A 116 24.44 2.54 4.26
N VAL A 117 24.45 2.39 2.93
CA VAL A 117 23.28 1.93 2.17
C VAL A 117 23.54 0.51 1.71
N VAL A 118 22.67 -0.40 2.14
CA VAL A 118 22.65 -1.77 1.63
C VAL A 118 21.67 -1.79 0.46
N VAL A 119 22.12 -2.34 -0.66
CA VAL A 119 21.29 -2.50 -1.86
C VAL A 119 21.04 -3.98 -2.08
N ASP A 120 19.77 -4.34 -2.14
CA ASP A 120 19.34 -5.67 -2.55
C ASP A 120 18.21 -5.57 -3.58
N SER A 121 17.98 -6.61 -4.36
CA SER A 121 16.92 -6.64 -5.36
C SER A 121 16.07 -7.88 -5.25
N THR A 122 14.75 -7.69 -5.30
CA THR A 122 13.80 -8.80 -5.36
C THR A 122 13.21 -8.97 -6.76
N GLY A 123 12.94 -10.21 -7.14
CA GLY A 123 12.24 -10.53 -8.38
C GLY A 123 10.73 -10.45 -8.17
N VAL A 124 10.08 -9.51 -8.84
CA VAL A 124 8.63 -9.39 -8.90
C VAL A 124 8.13 -10.10 -10.14
N LYS A 125 7.33 -11.15 -9.95
CA LYS A 125 6.63 -11.81 -11.06
C LYS A 125 5.47 -10.94 -11.50
N VAL A 126 5.57 -10.37 -12.69
CA VAL A 126 4.46 -9.64 -13.30
C VAL A 126 3.59 -10.66 -14.03
N TYR A 127 2.35 -10.80 -13.59
CA TYR A 127 1.42 -11.78 -14.15
C TYR A 127 1.30 -11.59 -15.67
N GLY A 128 1.67 -12.64 -16.40
CA GLY A 128 1.22 -12.83 -17.77
C GLY A 128 -0.23 -13.30 -17.78
N GLU A 129 -0.68 -13.83 -18.92
CA GLU A 129 -2.06 -14.26 -19.07
C GLU A 129 -2.44 -15.36 -18.07
N GLY A 130 -3.65 -15.22 -17.50
CA GLY A 130 -4.24 -16.22 -16.64
C GLY A 130 -4.57 -17.49 -17.43
N GLU A 131 -4.57 -18.64 -16.75
CA GLU A 131 -4.78 -19.94 -17.40
C GLU A 131 -6.09 -20.03 -18.18
N TRP A 132 -7.16 -19.42 -17.66
CA TRP A 132 -8.43 -19.35 -18.35
C TRP A 132 -8.31 -18.64 -19.70
N LYS A 133 -7.68 -17.45 -19.73
CA LYS A 133 -7.48 -16.69 -20.98
C LYS A 133 -6.65 -17.50 -21.95
N THR A 134 -5.57 -18.12 -21.48
CA THR A 134 -4.68 -18.93 -22.33
C THR A 134 -5.40 -20.16 -22.90
N ARG A 135 -6.26 -20.82 -22.13
CA ARG A 135 -7.07 -21.95 -22.61
C ARG A 135 -8.12 -21.53 -23.64
N GLN A 136 -8.78 -20.38 -23.44
CA GLN A 136 -9.88 -19.93 -24.30
C GLN A 136 -9.41 -19.19 -25.56
N HIS A 137 -8.33 -18.42 -25.46
CA HIS A 137 -7.91 -17.47 -26.50
C HIS A 137 -6.44 -17.65 -26.93
N GLY A 138 -5.77 -18.70 -26.46
CA GLY A 138 -4.35 -18.92 -26.73
C GLY A 138 -3.44 -17.96 -25.97
N VAL A 139 -2.13 -18.15 -26.13
CA VAL A 139 -1.12 -17.28 -25.52
C VAL A 139 -0.89 -16.06 -26.41
N SER A 140 -1.13 -14.85 -25.90
CA SER A 140 -0.74 -13.60 -26.57
C SER A 140 0.32 -12.80 -25.81
N LYS A 141 0.54 -13.07 -24.51
CA LYS A 141 1.58 -12.41 -23.71
C LYS A 141 2.33 -13.39 -22.81
N ARG A 142 3.67 -13.35 -22.87
CA ARG A 142 4.55 -14.14 -22.00
C ARG A 142 4.54 -13.56 -20.57
N ARG A 143 4.64 -14.45 -19.57
CA ARG A 143 4.90 -14.05 -18.17
C ARG A 143 6.27 -13.37 -18.09
N THR A 144 6.33 -12.22 -17.44
CA THR A 144 7.56 -11.43 -17.31
C THR A 144 7.96 -11.31 -15.84
N TRP A 145 9.25 -11.12 -15.62
CA TRP A 145 9.80 -10.82 -14.31
C TRP A 145 10.38 -9.42 -14.36
N ARG A 146 10.15 -8.65 -13.30
CA ARG A 146 10.81 -7.37 -13.07
C ARG A 146 11.66 -7.47 -11.83
N LYS A 147 12.75 -6.71 -11.78
CA LYS A 147 13.54 -6.55 -10.57
C LYS A 147 13.09 -5.27 -9.87
N LEU A 148 12.98 -5.35 -8.56
CA LEU A 148 12.77 -4.23 -7.66
C LEU A 148 14.03 -4.09 -6.79
N PRO A 149 15.05 -3.33 -7.23
CA PRO A 149 16.14 -2.91 -6.36
C PRO A 149 15.63 -1.94 -5.28
N LEU A 150 16.03 -2.19 -4.05
CA LEU A 150 15.76 -1.39 -2.86
C LEU A 150 17.10 -0.98 -2.24
N GLY A 151 17.26 0.31 -1.97
CA GLY A 151 18.35 0.84 -1.15
C GLY A 151 17.81 1.12 0.25
N VAL A 152 18.44 0.52 1.26
CA VAL A 152 18.01 0.59 2.66
C VAL A 152 19.16 1.09 3.52
N ASP A 153 18.90 2.01 4.46
CA ASP A 153 19.89 2.40 5.47
C ASP A 153 20.15 1.20 6.40
N GLU A 154 21.41 0.79 6.51
CA GLU A 154 21.83 -0.42 7.23
C GLU A 154 21.39 -0.41 8.69
N ALA A 155 21.47 0.75 9.35
CA ALA A 155 21.27 0.86 10.79
C ALA A 155 19.78 0.96 11.17
N THR A 156 18.98 1.63 10.33
CA THR A 156 17.59 1.96 10.65
C THR A 156 16.57 1.10 9.91
N GLY A 157 16.95 0.46 8.80
CA GLY A 157 16.00 -0.22 7.93
C GLY A 157 15.13 0.72 7.09
N GLU A 158 15.43 2.02 7.08
CA GLU A 158 14.71 3.01 6.28
C GLU A 158 14.92 2.76 4.78
N ILE A 159 13.83 2.71 4.00
CA ILE A 159 13.90 2.60 2.54
C ILE A 159 14.26 3.96 1.96
N LEU A 160 15.47 4.08 1.43
CA LEU A 160 16.03 5.32 0.87
C LEU A 160 15.71 5.49 -0.62
N ALA A 161 15.69 4.37 -1.34
CA ALA A 161 15.47 4.35 -2.77
C ALA A 161 14.75 3.06 -3.17
N ALA A 162 13.87 3.17 -4.14
CA ALA A 162 13.23 2.04 -4.79
C ALA A 162 13.13 2.32 -6.28
N THR A 163 13.49 1.34 -7.10
CA THR A 163 13.31 1.42 -8.55
C THR A 163 12.76 0.10 -9.07
N VAL A 164 12.07 0.12 -10.21
CA VAL A 164 11.59 -1.10 -10.87
C VAL A 164 12.18 -1.13 -12.27
N THR A 165 12.82 -2.24 -12.63
CA THR A 165 13.37 -2.40 -13.97
C THR A 165 12.26 -2.47 -15.02
N THR A 166 12.52 -1.91 -16.20
CA THR A 166 11.72 -2.13 -17.40
C THR A 166 12.00 -3.52 -17.98
N ASN A 167 11.27 -3.88 -19.04
CA ASN A 167 11.42 -5.17 -19.74
C ASN A 167 12.37 -5.06 -20.95
N ASP A 168 13.26 -4.07 -20.97
CA ASP A 168 14.21 -3.83 -22.07
C ASP A 168 15.37 -4.83 -22.05
#